data_AF-A0A3E1D6I7-F1
#
_entry.id   AF-A0A3E1D6I7-F1
#
_cell.length_a   1.000
_cell.length_b   1.000
_cell.length_c   1.000
_cell.angle_alpha   90.00
_cell.angle_beta   90.00
_cell.angle_gamma   90.00
#
_symmetry.space_group_name_H-M   'P 1'
#
loop_
_entity.id
_entity.type
_entity.pdbx_description
1 polymer ?
#
loop_
_entity_poly.entity_id
_entity_poly.type
_entity_poly.pdbx_seq_one_letter_code
_entity_poly.pdbx_strand_id
1 'polypeptide(L)'
;MGTITNTAINAAITHASGVPANCAVVQAATMDMGPASTLVVGGQSARAFKATGGLSGTASLINIAGGTDYGYAPVVLEGFFPQADENIWYPPGSIFPNLSFADLTSLVPYKGSVVSSSWNNGEDAVGALLMHDNIINEYVLDTTTLSDTDWVITMPTKRYDVPVHNPSVVMGITQVTDNTSLYSPFTRKFWLGGACERFQYHFTNRENYSISFLSFTGQLSGELLCWTSSVVGFSKTPGLAVNSSLLGSTNKTELASYLENGWLKMSFNETDISVDYDQTDGNGFRHSSATQSLTSVNGDTYFGLPTVGFMVQDFINQNAAPGVLATYGGNFDHKYTARISRLPP
;
A
#
# COMPACT_ATOMS: atom_id res chain seq x y z
N MET A 1 0.14 -22.20 4.23
CA MET A 1 -0.05 -22.37 5.69
C MET A 1 1.10 -23.17 6.26
N GLY A 2 1.64 -22.77 7.42
CA GLY A 2 2.63 -23.56 8.17
C GLY A 2 2.04 -24.90 8.63
N THR A 3 2.86 -25.93 8.76
CA THR A 3 2.38 -27.27 9.15
C THR A 3 2.68 -27.55 10.62
N ILE A 4 1.68 -28.03 11.36
CA ILE A 4 1.79 -28.42 12.78
C ILE A 4 1.75 -29.95 12.86
N THR A 5 2.84 -30.57 13.32
CA THR A 5 2.92 -32.03 13.46
C THR A 5 2.55 -32.54 14.86
N ASN A 6 2.40 -31.63 15.82
CA ASN A 6 1.99 -31.95 17.18
C ASN A 6 0.54 -32.44 17.20
N THR A 7 0.31 -33.70 17.60
CA THR A 7 -1.00 -34.34 17.57
C THR A 7 -1.98 -33.73 18.58
N ALA A 8 -1.51 -33.34 19.76
CA ALA A 8 -2.34 -32.71 20.78
C ALA A 8 -2.82 -31.32 20.36
N ILE A 9 -1.93 -30.51 19.76
CA ILE A 9 -2.30 -29.20 19.20
C ILE A 9 -3.22 -29.36 18.00
N ASN A 10 -2.91 -30.29 17.09
CA ASN A 10 -3.73 -30.55 15.91
C ASN A 10 -5.16 -30.98 16.29
N ALA A 11 -5.30 -31.89 17.27
CA ALA A 11 -6.60 -32.27 17.80
C ALA A 11 -7.35 -31.08 18.44
N ALA A 12 -6.63 -30.20 19.15
CA ALA A 12 -7.21 -29.02 19.79
C ALA A 12 -7.74 -27.97 18.81
N ILE A 13 -7.09 -27.79 17.65
CA ILE A 13 -7.46 -26.80 16.63
C ILE A 13 -8.35 -27.36 15.51
N THR A 14 -8.50 -28.69 15.42
CA THR A 14 -9.41 -29.31 14.44
C THR A 14 -10.84 -28.91 14.76
N HIS A 15 -11.54 -28.36 13.77
CA HIS A 15 -12.91 -27.90 13.95
C HIS A 15 -13.89 -29.07 13.79
N ALA A 16 -14.77 -29.25 14.78
CA ALA A 16 -15.95 -30.09 14.66
C ALA A 16 -17.17 -29.17 14.65
N SER A 17 -17.97 -29.22 13.59
CA SER A 17 -19.12 -28.31 13.40
C SER A 17 -18.77 -26.82 13.53
N GLY A 18 -17.61 -26.41 13.02
CA GLY A 18 -17.14 -25.02 13.02
C GLY A 18 -16.56 -24.52 14.35
N VAL A 19 -16.40 -25.39 15.35
CA VAL A 19 -15.81 -25.02 16.65
C VAL A 19 -14.53 -25.85 16.90
N PRO A 20 -13.39 -25.23 17.26
CA PRO A 20 -12.20 -25.96 17.68
C PRO A 20 -12.45 -26.75 18.97
N ALA A 21 -11.85 -27.93 19.11
CA ALA A 21 -12.06 -28.78 20.27
C ALA A 21 -11.54 -28.17 21.59
N ASN A 22 -10.42 -27.43 21.56
CA ASN A 22 -9.86 -26.80 22.76
C ASN A 22 -8.95 -25.60 22.43
N CYS A 23 -9.54 -24.41 22.32
CA CYS A 23 -8.79 -23.17 22.07
C CYS A 23 -7.78 -22.83 23.17
N ALA A 24 -7.98 -23.28 24.41
CA ALA A 24 -7.10 -22.93 25.54
C ALA A 24 -5.68 -23.49 25.36
N VAL A 25 -5.52 -24.57 24.59
CA VAL A 25 -4.19 -25.14 24.27
C VAL A 25 -3.35 -24.11 23.51
N VAL A 26 -3.91 -23.45 22.49
CA VAL A 26 -3.18 -22.53 21.61
C VAL A 26 -3.24 -21.06 22.04
N GLN A 27 -4.14 -20.72 22.96
CA GLN A 27 -4.25 -19.38 23.55
C GLN A 27 -3.43 -19.22 24.84
N ALA A 28 -2.76 -20.28 25.30
CA ALA A 28 -1.91 -20.20 26.48
C ALA A 28 -0.84 -19.12 26.31
N ALA A 29 -0.64 -18.26 27.31
CA ALA A 29 0.38 -17.20 27.25
C ALA A 29 1.82 -17.75 27.12
N THR A 30 2.03 -19.02 27.46
CA THR A 30 3.30 -19.75 27.30
C THR A 30 3.41 -20.45 25.95
N MET A 31 2.40 -20.36 25.07
CA MET A 31 2.47 -20.98 23.76
C MET A 31 3.60 -20.34 22.97
N ASP A 32 4.49 -21.16 22.44
CA ASP A 32 5.57 -20.76 21.54
C ASP A 32 5.71 -21.85 20.48
N MET A 33 5.43 -21.50 19.23
CA MET A 33 5.60 -22.39 18.08
C MET A 33 6.73 -21.93 17.15
N GLY A 34 7.54 -20.99 17.61
CA GLY A 34 8.68 -20.44 16.90
C GLY A 34 9.78 -21.47 16.64
N PRO A 35 10.75 -21.13 15.77
CA PRO A 35 11.78 -22.08 15.35
C PRO A 35 12.69 -22.54 16.50
N ALA A 36 12.87 -21.73 17.54
CA ALA A 36 13.67 -22.05 18.73
C ALA A 36 12.84 -22.60 19.91
N SER A 37 11.54 -22.83 19.72
CA SER A 37 10.66 -23.30 20.80
C SER A 37 11.12 -24.64 21.36
N THR A 38 11.27 -24.71 22.69
CA THR A 38 11.49 -25.95 23.44
C THR A 38 10.19 -26.49 24.05
N LEU A 39 9.05 -25.84 23.76
CA LEU A 39 7.77 -26.19 24.34
C LEU A 39 7.32 -27.58 23.88
N VAL A 40 6.91 -28.40 24.85
CA VAL A 40 6.36 -29.74 24.62
C VAL A 40 4.90 -29.75 25.06
N VAL A 41 3.99 -30.13 24.15
CA VAL A 41 2.56 -30.29 24.40
C VAL A 41 2.18 -31.71 24.01
N GLY A 42 1.51 -32.44 24.91
CA GLY A 42 1.11 -33.83 24.64
C GLY A 42 2.29 -34.77 24.34
N GLY A 43 3.48 -34.49 24.88
CA GLY A 43 4.68 -35.30 24.66
C GLY A 43 5.41 -35.05 23.34
N GLN A 44 4.97 -34.08 22.53
CA GLN A 44 5.60 -33.71 21.26
C GLN A 44 5.97 -32.23 21.26
N SER A 45 6.98 -31.85 20.46
CA SER A 45 7.34 -30.44 20.27
C SER A 45 6.14 -29.65 19.74
N ALA A 46 5.92 -28.44 20.25
CA ALA A 46 4.86 -27.52 19.81
C ALA A 46 5.22 -26.71 18.56
N ARG A 47 6.40 -26.96 17.98
CA ARG A 47 6.97 -26.21 16.86
C ARG A 47 6.13 -26.27 15.58
N ALA A 48 5.98 -25.13 14.91
CA ALA A 48 5.44 -25.06 13.55
C ALA A 48 6.56 -25.21 12.51
N PHE A 49 6.26 -25.82 11.37
CA PHE A 49 7.18 -25.91 10.24
C PHE A 49 6.75 -24.99 9.10
N LYS A 50 7.67 -24.82 8.12
CA LYS A 50 7.50 -23.93 6.98
C LYS A 50 6.19 -24.15 6.25
N ALA A 51 5.64 -23.05 5.74
CA ALA A 51 4.49 -23.12 4.87
C ALA A 51 4.86 -23.78 3.54
N THR A 52 4.07 -24.76 3.09
CA THR A 52 4.31 -25.52 1.86
C THR A 52 3.25 -25.27 0.77
N GLY A 53 2.40 -24.27 0.94
CA GLY A 53 1.32 -23.96 0.01
C GLY A 53 1.29 -22.47 -0.35
N GLY A 54 0.45 -22.11 -1.32
CA GLY A 54 0.28 -20.72 -1.74
C GLY A 54 -0.55 -19.87 -0.78
N LEU A 55 -0.53 -18.55 -1.03
CA LEU A 55 -1.42 -17.59 -0.40
C LEU A 55 -2.47 -17.14 -1.41
N SER A 56 -3.73 -17.17 -1.01
CA SER A 56 -4.83 -16.56 -1.74
C SER A 56 -5.77 -15.89 -0.76
N GLY A 57 -6.40 -14.81 -1.16
CA GLY A 57 -7.48 -14.20 -0.42
C GLY A 57 -8.38 -13.44 -1.36
N THR A 58 -9.54 -13.06 -0.85
CA THR A 58 -10.49 -12.17 -1.51
C THR A 58 -11.10 -11.29 -0.45
N ALA A 59 -11.30 -10.02 -0.77
CA ALA A 59 -12.08 -9.11 0.04
C ALA A 59 -13.18 -8.50 -0.84
N SER A 60 -14.26 -8.06 -0.21
CA SER A 60 -15.41 -7.48 -0.88
C SER A 60 -15.84 -6.22 -0.12
N LEU A 61 -16.06 -5.14 -0.85
CA LEU A 61 -16.65 -3.91 -0.35
C LEU A 61 -18.10 -3.85 -0.84
N ILE A 62 -19.06 -3.97 0.09
CA ILE A 62 -20.47 -4.07 -0.25
C ILE A 62 -21.18 -2.76 0.11
N ASN A 63 -21.73 -2.08 -0.90
CA ASN A 63 -22.65 -0.97 -0.72
C ASN A 63 -24.10 -1.50 -0.82
N ILE A 64 -24.67 -1.83 0.34
CA ILE A 64 -26.03 -2.39 0.43
C ILE A 64 -27.08 -1.42 -0.13
N ALA A 65 -26.93 -0.12 0.14
CA ALA A 65 -27.89 0.88 -0.30
C ALA A 65 -27.86 1.09 -1.83
N GLY A 66 -26.65 1.04 -2.41
CA GLY A 66 -26.43 1.14 -3.85
C GLY A 66 -26.64 -0.17 -4.62
N GLY A 67 -26.69 -1.31 -3.92
CA GLY A 67 -26.82 -2.64 -4.53
C GLY A 67 -25.57 -3.10 -5.26
N THR A 68 -24.39 -2.62 -4.85
CA THR A 68 -23.10 -2.94 -5.50
C THR A 68 -22.16 -3.68 -4.56
N ASP A 69 -21.32 -4.51 -5.17
CA ASP A 69 -20.21 -5.23 -4.53
C ASP A 69 -18.95 -4.99 -5.38
N TYR A 70 -17.87 -4.58 -4.71
CA TYR A 70 -16.53 -4.50 -5.28
C TYR A 70 -15.63 -5.56 -4.66
N GLY A 71 -15.45 -6.67 -5.38
CA GLY A 71 -14.48 -7.70 -5.03
C GLY A 71 -13.06 -7.30 -5.43
N TYR A 72 -12.10 -7.42 -4.51
CA TYR A 72 -10.68 -7.19 -4.79
C TYR A 72 -9.81 -8.31 -4.21
N ALA A 73 -8.69 -8.55 -4.88
CA ALA A 73 -7.69 -9.52 -4.45
C ALA A 73 -6.59 -8.82 -3.63
N PRO A 74 -6.03 -9.48 -2.60
CA PRO A 74 -4.85 -8.97 -1.92
C PRO A 74 -3.63 -9.08 -2.83
N VAL A 75 -2.68 -8.16 -2.65
CA VAL A 75 -1.35 -8.29 -3.26
C VAL A 75 -0.57 -9.36 -2.49
N VAL A 76 -0.23 -10.43 -3.18
CA VAL A 76 0.49 -11.57 -2.60
C VAL A 76 1.99 -11.42 -2.86
N LEU A 77 2.78 -11.50 -1.79
CA LEU A 77 4.23 -11.54 -1.87
C LEU A 77 4.69 -13.00 -1.76
N GLU A 78 5.24 -13.51 -2.86
CA GLU A 78 5.85 -14.84 -2.88
C GLU A 78 7.25 -14.80 -2.25
N GLY A 79 7.62 -15.86 -1.52
CA GLY A 79 8.93 -15.93 -0.88
C GLY A 79 9.15 -14.84 0.17
N PHE A 80 8.07 -14.42 0.86
CA PHE A 80 8.09 -13.24 1.74
C PHE A 80 9.23 -13.25 2.75
N PHE A 81 9.42 -14.32 3.53
CA PHE A 81 10.47 -14.40 4.56
C PHE A 81 11.62 -15.31 4.11
N PRO A 82 12.83 -15.16 4.69
CA PRO A 82 14.01 -15.90 4.27
C PRO A 82 13.80 -17.41 4.20
N GLN A 83 14.24 -18.03 3.10
CA GLN A 83 14.13 -19.49 2.87
C GLN A 83 14.83 -20.32 3.97
N ALA A 84 15.84 -19.74 4.62
CA ALA A 84 16.57 -20.40 5.71
C ALA A 84 15.75 -20.48 7.00
N ASP A 85 14.74 -19.61 7.17
CA ASP A 85 13.90 -19.59 8.36
C ASP A 85 12.77 -20.61 8.24
N GLU A 86 12.55 -21.38 9.30
CA GLU A 86 11.52 -22.42 9.28
C GLU A 86 10.11 -21.88 9.50
N ASN A 87 9.95 -20.81 10.28
CA ASN A 87 8.69 -20.09 10.42
C ASN A 87 8.92 -18.68 11.01
N ILE A 88 7.92 -17.82 10.87
CA ILE A 88 7.87 -16.47 11.46
C ILE A 88 6.72 -16.37 12.47
N TRP A 89 6.62 -17.35 13.36
CA TRP A 89 5.54 -17.42 14.35
C TRP A 89 5.69 -16.32 15.42
N TYR A 90 4.55 -15.74 15.80
CA TYR A 90 4.42 -14.79 16.91
C TYR A 90 3.14 -15.07 17.71
N PRO A 91 3.10 -14.72 19.01
CA PRO A 91 1.94 -14.96 19.85
C PRO A 91 0.72 -14.14 19.38
N PRO A 92 -0.52 -14.64 19.61
CA PRO A 92 -1.73 -13.88 19.33
C PRO A 92 -1.72 -12.51 20.01
N GLY A 93 -2.19 -11.49 19.29
CA GLY A 93 -2.17 -10.09 19.76
C GLY A 93 -0.84 -9.36 19.53
N SER A 94 0.19 -10.06 19.04
CA SER A 94 1.40 -9.42 18.54
C SER A 94 1.11 -8.60 17.27
N ILE A 95 1.82 -7.48 17.12
CA ILE A 95 1.87 -6.71 15.86
C ILE A 95 2.87 -7.30 14.85
N PHE A 96 3.52 -8.41 15.23
CA PHE A 96 4.45 -9.18 14.43
C PHE A 96 3.85 -10.56 14.09
N PRO A 97 4.24 -11.20 12.98
CA PRO A 97 5.18 -10.68 11.98
C PRO A 97 4.59 -9.50 11.20
N ASN A 98 5.45 -8.66 10.63
CA ASN A 98 5.06 -7.53 9.79
C ASN A 98 6.01 -7.44 8.57
N LEU A 99 5.92 -6.38 7.75
CA LEU A 99 6.70 -6.28 6.50
C LEU A 99 8.22 -6.24 6.70
N SER A 100 8.71 -5.90 7.89
CA SER A 100 10.16 -5.89 8.19
C SER A 100 10.78 -7.28 8.27
N PHE A 101 9.94 -8.33 8.32
CA PHE A 101 10.37 -9.74 8.32
C PHE A 101 10.58 -10.30 6.92
N ALA A 102 10.47 -9.45 5.90
CA ALA A 102 10.69 -9.90 4.54
C ALA A 102 12.16 -10.30 4.32
N ASP A 103 12.40 -11.13 3.30
CA ASP A 103 13.74 -11.40 2.80
C ASP A 103 14.43 -10.09 2.41
N LEU A 104 15.74 -10.00 2.65
CA LEU A 104 16.55 -8.83 2.32
C LEU A 104 16.90 -8.75 0.83
N THR A 105 16.34 -9.64 0.02
CA THR A 105 16.51 -9.67 -1.44
C THR A 105 15.18 -9.43 -2.12
N SER A 106 15.12 -8.44 -3.03
CA SER A 106 13.99 -8.27 -3.94
C SER A 106 14.33 -8.76 -5.35
N LEU A 107 13.34 -9.36 -6.01
CA LEU A 107 13.43 -9.84 -7.39
C LEU A 107 12.37 -9.13 -8.23
N VAL A 108 12.75 -8.10 -8.98
CA VAL A 108 11.82 -7.25 -9.74
C VAL A 108 11.99 -7.49 -11.25
N PRO A 109 10.96 -7.99 -11.95
CA PRO A 109 10.96 -8.04 -13.41
C PRO A 109 11.03 -6.63 -14.01
N TYR A 110 12.05 -6.34 -14.81
CA TYR A 110 12.27 -5.04 -15.43
C TYR A 110 12.88 -5.17 -16.83
N LYS A 111 12.20 -4.60 -17.83
CA LYS A 111 12.63 -4.54 -19.24
C LYS A 111 13.17 -5.88 -19.79
N GLY A 112 12.46 -6.98 -19.50
CA GLY A 112 12.81 -8.33 -19.98
C GLY A 112 13.93 -9.03 -19.19
N SER A 113 14.37 -8.45 -18.07
CA SER A 113 15.33 -9.05 -17.14
C SER A 113 14.74 -9.07 -15.72
N VAL A 114 15.38 -9.79 -14.80
CA VAL A 114 15.07 -9.69 -13.36
C VAL A 114 16.19 -8.90 -12.69
N VAL A 115 15.82 -7.81 -12.01
CA VAL A 115 16.72 -7.06 -11.16
C VAL A 115 16.68 -7.70 -9.78
N SER A 116 17.84 -8.20 -9.35
CA SER A 116 18.05 -8.74 -8.00
C SER A 116 18.77 -7.69 -7.19
N SER A 117 18.11 -7.16 -6.17
CA SER A 117 18.67 -6.10 -5.32
C SER A 117 18.71 -6.55 -3.86
N SER A 118 19.77 -6.16 -3.14
CA SER A 118 19.97 -6.46 -1.73
C SER A 118 19.70 -5.24 -0.85
N TRP A 119 19.11 -5.46 0.31
CA TRP A 119 18.59 -4.42 1.20
C TRP A 119 19.10 -4.61 2.63
N ASN A 120 19.13 -3.52 3.40
CA ASN A 120 19.46 -3.59 4.82
C ASN A 120 18.24 -4.02 5.67
N ASN A 121 17.03 -3.65 5.24
CA ASN A 121 15.77 -3.97 5.93
C ASN A 121 14.78 -4.69 5.00
N GLY A 122 13.90 -5.52 5.57
CA GLY A 122 12.93 -6.29 4.79
C GLY A 122 11.84 -5.42 4.17
N GLU A 123 11.41 -4.38 4.88
CA GLU A 123 10.43 -3.41 4.37
C GLU A 123 10.92 -2.69 3.11
N ASP A 124 12.23 -2.45 2.97
CA ASP A 124 12.82 -1.85 1.76
C ASP A 124 12.71 -2.82 0.57
N ALA A 125 12.94 -4.12 0.81
CA ALA A 125 12.77 -5.15 -0.22
C ALA A 125 11.32 -5.25 -0.69
N VAL A 126 10.35 -5.17 0.25
CA VAL A 126 8.92 -5.08 -0.07
C VAL A 126 8.61 -3.77 -0.80
N GLY A 127 9.19 -2.66 -0.36
CA GLY A 127 9.05 -1.35 -0.98
C GLY A 127 9.43 -1.43 -2.45
N ALA A 128 10.63 -1.94 -2.75
CA ALA A 128 11.16 -2.09 -4.11
C ALA A 128 10.26 -2.94 -5.03
N LEU A 129 9.63 -4.01 -4.53
CA LEU A 129 8.68 -4.82 -5.31
C LEU A 129 7.44 -4.01 -5.73
N LEU A 130 7.05 -3.01 -4.93
CA LEU A 130 5.85 -2.20 -5.12
C LEU A 130 6.15 -0.81 -5.69
N MET A 131 7.42 -0.50 -5.96
CA MET A 131 7.85 0.81 -6.47
C MET A 131 7.34 1.04 -7.89
N HIS A 132 6.54 2.09 -8.04
CA HIS A 132 5.99 2.51 -9.33
C HIS A 132 6.27 3.99 -9.54
N ASP A 133 6.79 4.37 -10.72
CA ASP A 133 7.00 5.77 -11.07
C ASP A 133 5.70 6.40 -11.62
N ASN A 134 4.79 5.57 -12.13
CA ASN A 134 3.44 5.98 -12.48
C ASN A 134 2.42 4.91 -12.10
N ILE A 135 1.24 5.33 -11.65
CA ILE A 135 0.02 4.51 -11.61
C ILE A 135 -1.01 5.08 -12.59
N ILE A 136 -1.77 4.19 -13.22
CA ILE A 136 -2.67 4.48 -14.33
C ILE A 136 -3.96 3.70 -14.15
N ASN A 137 -5.08 4.38 -14.30
CA ASN A 137 -6.39 3.75 -14.34
C ASN A 137 -7.38 4.63 -15.11
N GLU A 138 -8.60 4.12 -15.27
CA GLU A 138 -9.72 4.85 -15.84
C GLU A 138 -10.42 5.70 -14.78
N TYR A 139 -11.13 6.71 -15.25
CA TYR A 139 -12.13 7.42 -14.47
C TYR A 139 -13.35 7.70 -15.35
N VAL A 140 -14.52 7.57 -14.76
CA VAL A 140 -15.81 7.70 -15.43
C VAL A 140 -16.72 8.57 -14.58
N LEU A 141 -17.23 9.65 -15.18
CA LEU A 141 -18.14 10.60 -14.55
C LEU A 141 -19.41 10.81 -15.39
N ASP A 142 -19.76 9.89 -16.29
CA ASP A 142 -20.90 10.01 -17.21
C ASP A 142 -22.20 10.38 -16.47
N THR A 143 -22.79 11.53 -16.83
CA THR A 143 -24.03 11.99 -16.17
C THR A 143 -25.26 11.21 -16.59
N THR A 144 -25.22 10.53 -17.74
CA THR A 144 -26.36 9.74 -18.24
C THR A 144 -26.56 8.49 -17.40
N THR A 145 -25.47 7.83 -17.02
CA THR A 145 -25.46 6.66 -16.14
C THR A 145 -25.23 7.01 -14.68
N LEU A 146 -25.15 8.31 -14.32
CA LEU A 146 -24.75 8.78 -12.98
C LEU A 146 -23.51 8.03 -12.46
N SER A 147 -22.54 7.83 -13.34
CA SER A 147 -21.34 7.09 -13.00
C SER A 147 -20.43 7.93 -12.13
N ASP A 148 -19.84 7.26 -11.14
CA ASP A 148 -18.79 7.81 -10.32
C ASP A 148 -17.59 6.85 -10.30
N THR A 149 -16.42 7.35 -9.91
CA THR A 149 -15.20 6.56 -9.78
C THR A 149 -14.42 7.03 -8.56
N ASP A 150 -13.92 6.07 -7.78
CA ASP A 150 -12.96 6.32 -6.69
C ASP A 150 -11.71 5.46 -6.94
N TRP A 151 -10.53 6.02 -6.73
CA TRP A 151 -9.29 5.23 -6.69
C TRP A 151 -8.81 5.05 -5.27
N VAL A 152 -8.58 3.82 -4.84
CA VAL A 152 -7.90 3.50 -3.59
C VAL A 152 -6.41 3.36 -3.88
N ILE A 153 -5.59 4.18 -3.23
CA ILE A 153 -4.13 4.08 -3.29
C ILE A 153 -3.61 3.78 -1.89
N THR A 154 -2.81 2.72 -1.77
CA THR A 154 -2.18 2.31 -0.53
C THR A 154 -0.67 2.24 -0.70
N MET A 155 0.07 2.72 0.31
CA MET A 155 1.52 2.69 0.39
C MET A 155 1.96 1.82 1.57
N PRO A 156 2.09 0.49 1.41
CA PRO A 156 2.20 -0.45 2.54
C PRO A 156 3.41 -0.22 3.45
N THR A 157 4.53 0.26 2.91
CA THR A 157 5.78 0.45 3.67
C THR A 157 5.86 1.80 4.37
N LYS A 158 4.94 2.73 4.08
CA LYS A 158 4.95 4.11 4.61
C LYS A 158 5.09 4.18 6.13
N ARG A 159 4.51 3.24 6.86
CA ARG A 159 4.57 3.18 8.34
C ARG A 159 5.97 2.91 8.91
N TYR A 160 6.88 2.33 8.13
CA TYR A 160 8.25 2.02 8.55
C TYR A 160 9.18 3.19 8.19
N ASP A 161 8.90 3.83 7.05
CA ASP A 161 9.81 4.80 6.45
C ASP A 161 9.51 6.25 6.86
N VAL A 162 8.30 6.51 7.37
CA VAL A 162 7.85 7.84 7.79
C VAL A 162 7.86 7.95 9.33
N PRO A 163 8.85 8.64 9.93
CA PRO A 163 8.84 8.92 11.35
C PRO A 163 7.82 10.00 11.70
N VAL A 164 7.45 10.07 12.98
CA VAL A 164 6.68 11.19 13.53
C VAL A 164 7.61 12.39 13.69
N HIS A 165 7.22 13.54 13.12
CA HIS A 165 7.95 14.80 13.28
C HIS A 165 8.04 15.16 14.77
N ASN A 166 9.23 15.60 15.22
CA ASN A 166 9.44 15.96 16.62
C ASN A 166 8.61 17.20 16.99
N PRO A 167 7.62 17.07 17.89
CA PRO A 167 6.71 18.17 18.21
C PRO A 167 7.34 19.31 19.00
N SER A 168 8.56 19.13 19.51
CA SER A 168 9.32 20.16 20.22
C SER A 168 9.95 21.18 19.27
N VAL A 169 9.88 20.95 17.95
CA VAL A 169 10.29 21.92 16.93
C VAL A 169 9.19 22.95 16.75
N VAL A 170 9.24 24.03 17.53
CA VAL A 170 8.40 25.21 17.32
C VAL A 170 9.04 26.07 16.22
N MET A 171 8.32 26.25 15.11
CA MET A 171 8.72 27.17 14.04
C MET A 171 9.00 28.57 14.61
N GLY A 172 10.28 28.96 14.68
CA GLY A 172 10.70 30.33 14.95
C GLY A 172 11.18 30.69 16.35
N ILE A 173 11.32 29.75 17.30
CA ILE A 173 11.89 30.07 18.62
C ILE A 173 12.84 28.94 19.08
N THR A 174 14.15 29.22 18.95
CA THR A 174 15.28 28.37 19.37
C THR A 174 15.44 27.06 18.58
N GLN A 175 16.68 26.78 18.18
CA GLN A 175 17.14 25.71 17.30
C GLN A 175 16.94 24.29 17.90
N VAL A 176 15.69 23.87 18.12
CA VAL A 176 15.38 22.46 18.31
C VAL A 176 15.37 21.84 16.92
N THR A 177 16.36 21.01 16.61
CA THR A 177 16.43 20.29 15.35
C THR A 177 15.59 19.02 15.45
N ASP A 178 14.75 18.75 14.45
CA ASP A 178 14.05 17.47 14.35
C ASP A 178 15.07 16.39 14.02
N ASN A 179 15.55 15.65 15.03
CA ASN A 179 16.58 14.63 14.90
C ASN A 179 16.08 13.26 14.43
N THR A 180 14.83 13.16 13.98
CA THR A 180 14.30 11.92 13.40
C THR A 180 14.70 11.85 11.93
N SER A 181 15.42 10.81 11.52
CA SER A 181 15.77 10.66 10.09
C SER A 181 14.55 10.13 9.33
N LEU A 182 14.16 10.82 8.27
CA LEU A 182 13.18 10.34 7.30
C LEU A 182 13.82 9.23 6.46
N TYR A 183 13.06 8.23 6.04
CA TYR A 183 13.58 7.19 5.16
C TYR A 183 12.97 7.27 3.76
N SER A 184 13.78 6.93 2.77
CA SER A 184 13.33 6.74 1.39
C SER A 184 12.22 5.68 1.32
N PRO A 185 11.30 5.76 0.33
CA PRO A 185 11.20 6.77 -0.73
C PRO A 185 10.27 7.95 -0.38
N PHE A 186 9.85 8.10 0.87
CA PHE A 186 8.89 9.14 1.26
C PHE A 186 9.59 10.47 1.52
N THR A 187 8.94 11.58 1.16
CA THR A 187 9.55 12.93 1.20
C THR A 187 9.07 13.77 2.38
N ARG A 188 8.11 13.28 3.17
CA ARG A 188 7.56 13.97 4.34
C ARG A 188 7.49 13.09 5.58
N LYS A 189 7.77 13.71 6.72
CA LYS A 189 7.52 13.13 8.05
C LYS A 189 6.04 13.28 8.42
N PHE A 190 5.58 12.45 9.35
CA PHE A 190 4.21 12.50 9.82
C PHE A 190 3.98 13.66 10.79
N TRP A 191 2.98 14.51 10.50
CA TRP A 191 2.61 15.64 11.33
C TRP A 191 1.09 15.89 11.35
N LEU A 192 0.66 17.07 11.82
CA LEU A 192 -0.73 17.54 11.75
C LEU A 192 -1.17 17.59 10.28
N GLY A 193 -2.07 16.68 9.89
CA GLY A 193 -2.53 16.51 8.51
C GLY A 193 -1.93 15.32 7.76
N GLY A 194 -1.03 14.55 8.40
CA GLY A 194 -0.41 13.35 7.82
C GLY A 194 0.98 13.59 7.23
N ALA A 195 1.48 12.61 6.47
CA ALA A 195 2.74 12.68 5.73
C ALA A 195 2.45 12.73 4.23
N CYS A 196 2.26 13.93 3.70
CA CYS A 196 1.71 14.17 2.37
C CYS A 196 2.73 14.00 1.26
N GLU A 197 2.58 12.94 0.48
CA GLU A 197 3.32 12.75 -0.76
C GLU A 197 2.68 13.55 -1.89
N ARG A 198 3.52 14.23 -2.66
CA ARG A 198 3.09 14.92 -3.88
C ARG A 198 3.13 13.98 -5.07
N PHE A 199 2.30 14.29 -6.05
CA PHE A 199 2.25 13.61 -7.32
C PHE A 199 1.89 14.60 -8.43
N GLN A 200 2.24 14.25 -9.66
CA GLN A 200 1.74 14.94 -10.85
C GLN A 200 0.63 14.09 -11.47
N TYR A 201 -0.29 14.70 -12.20
CA TYR A 201 -1.36 13.95 -12.83
C TYR A 201 -1.72 14.48 -14.21
N HIS A 202 -2.11 13.55 -15.07
CA HIS A 202 -2.38 13.80 -16.48
C HIS A 202 -3.63 13.04 -16.92
N PHE A 203 -4.65 13.77 -17.38
CA PHE A 203 -5.88 13.21 -17.92
C PHE A 203 -5.78 13.05 -19.44
N THR A 204 -6.33 11.96 -19.97
CA THR A 204 -6.46 11.73 -21.41
C THR A 204 -7.81 11.08 -21.70
N ASN A 205 -8.58 11.63 -22.63
CA ASN A 205 -9.83 11.01 -23.06
C ASN A 205 -9.61 10.00 -24.19
N ARG A 206 -10.70 9.34 -24.62
CA ARG A 206 -10.69 8.34 -25.70
C ARG A 206 -10.17 8.87 -27.03
N GLU A 207 -10.37 10.16 -27.29
CA GLU A 207 -9.92 10.87 -28.51
C GLU A 207 -8.45 11.30 -28.44
N ASN A 208 -7.71 10.88 -27.41
CA ASN A 208 -6.32 11.26 -27.15
C ASN A 208 -6.13 12.78 -26.97
N TYR A 209 -7.18 13.48 -26.54
CA TYR A 209 -7.08 14.83 -26.02
C TYR A 209 -6.69 14.76 -24.55
N SER A 210 -5.64 15.50 -24.20
CA SER A 210 -5.05 15.40 -22.88
C SER A 210 -4.95 16.76 -22.19
N ILE A 211 -5.14 16.74 -20.87
CA ILE A 211 -4.98 17.91 -20.00
C ILE A 211 -4.01 17.50 -18.90
N SER A 212 -2.98 18.32 -18.69
CA SER A 212 -2.00 18.12 -17.61
C SER A 212 -2.20 19.19 -16.56
N PHE A 213 -2.11 18.79 -15.30
CA PHE A 213 -2.06 19.72 -14.19
C PHE A 213 -0.73 19.54 -13.47
N LEU A 214 -0.07 20.66 -13.21
CA LEU A 214 1.07 20.74 -12.32
C LEU A 214 0.55 21.33 -11.02
N SER A 215 0.61 20.57 -9.93
CA SER A 215 0.42 21.14 -8.61
C SER A 215 1.65 22.00 -8.31
N PHE A 216 1.57 23.31 -8.60
CA PHE A 216 2.64 24.24 -8.31
C PHE A 216 2.81 24.38 -6.79
N THR A 217 4.06 24.45 -6.34
CA THR A 217 4.41 24.71 -4.94
C THR A 217 3.72 26.00 -4.46
N GLY A 218 2.71 25.87 -3.60
CA GLY A 218 2.10 27.00 -2.89
C GLY A 218 0.60 27.26 -3.12
N GLN A 219 -0.11 26.49 -3.96
CA GLN A 219 -1.57 26.66 -4.08
C GLN A 219 -2.33 25.33 -4.12
N LEU A 220 -3.38 25.29 -3.29
CA LEU A 220 -4.39 24.25 -3.06
C LEU A 220 -3.95 23.07 -2.16
N SER A 221 -4.20 23.27 -0.87
CA SER A 221 -4.46 22.21 0.11
C SER A 221 -5.56 21.29 -0.40
N GLY A 222 -5.22 20.17 -1.04
CA GLY A 222 -6.24 19.23 -1.51
C GLY A 222 -5.72 18.03 -2.29
N GLU A 223 -4.69 18.20 -3.12
CA GLU A 223 -4.21 17.16 -4.07
C GLU A 223 -2.96 16.44 -3.54
N LEU A 224 -3.10 15.73 -2.42
CA LEU A 224 -1.98 15.13 -1.69
C LEU A 224 -2.34 13.73 -1.18
N LEU A 225 -1.34 12.84 -1.11
CA LEU A 225 -1.50 11.50 -0.52
C LEU A 225 -0.88 11.47 0.88
N CYS A 226 -1.65 11.87 1.88
CA CYS A 226 -1.17 12.08 3.26
C CYS A 226 -1.15 10.83 4.14
N TRP A 227 -1.98 9.85 3.81
CA TRP A 227 -2.18 8.65 4.64
C TRP A 227 -1.56 7.42 3.98
N THR A 228 -1.45 6.33 4.74
CA THR A 228 -1.03 5.03 4.20
C THR A 228 -2.01 4.53 3.15
N SER A 229 -3.31 4.74 3.36
CA SER A 229 -4.36 4.48 2.36
C SER A 229 -5.16 5.77 2.16
N SER A 230 -5.25 6.23 0.93
CA SER A 230 -5.99 7.43 0.53
C SER A 230 -6.90 7.10 -0.64
N VAL A 231 -8.07 7.72 -0.69
CA VAL A 231 -9.02 7.61 -1.80
C VAL A 231 -8.96 8.87 -2.64
N VAL A 232 -8.81 8.71 -3.96
CA VAL A 232 -8.87 9.79 -4.93
C VAL A 232 -10.25 9.75 -5.59
N GLY A 233 -11.08 10.74 -5.27
CA GLY A 233 -12.35 10.97 -5.97
C GLY A 233 -12.16 11.89 -7.17
N PHE A 234 -13.15 11.91 -8.07
CA PHE A 234 -13.06 12.64 -9.33
C PHE A 234 -14.27 13.57 -9.54
N SER A 235 -14.05 14.78 -10.05
CA SER A 235 -15.15 15.70 -10.34
C SER A 235 -15.00 16.45 -11.67
N LYS A 236 -16.14 16.86 -12.23
CA LYS A 236 -16.21 17.60 -13.51
C LYS A 236 -15.94 19.10 -13.38
N THR A 237 -15.79 19.62 -12.16
CA THR A 237 -15.79 21.07 -11.92
C THR A 237 -14.55 21.49 -11.13
N PRO A 238 -13.45 21.85 -11.80
CA PRO A 238 -12.27 22.36 -11.11
C PRO A 238 -12.59 23.56 -10.21
N GLY A 239 -12.24 23.46 -8.93
CA GLY A 239 -12.46 24.50 -7.92
C GLY A 239 -13.83 24.45 -7.21
N LEU A 240 -14.70 23.50 -7.54
CA LEU A 240 -15.93 23.25 -6.80
C LEU A 240 -15.89 21.81 -6.28
N ALA A 241 -15.82 21.63 -4.96
CA ALA A 241 -15.86 20.30 -4.35
C ALA A 241 -17.22 19.66 -4.68
N VAL A 242 -17.23 18.75 -5.64
CA VAL A 242 -18.38 17.89 -5.88
C VAL A 242 -17.97 16.56 -5.28
N ASN A 243 -18.60 16.20 -4.16
CA ASN A 243 -18.30 14.96 -3.43
C ASN A 243 -18.68 13.73 -4.27
N SER A 244 -17.86 13.39 -5.25
CA SER A 244 -17.66 12.02 -5.71
C SER A 244 -17.06 11.24 -4.54
N SER A 245 -17.74 10.19 -4.11
CA SER A 245 -17.30 9.37 -2.97
C SER A 245 -18.07 8.07 -2.91
N LEU A 246 -17.88 7.22 -3.93
CA LEU A 246 -18.41 5.85 -3.93
C LEU A 246 -18.09 5.09 -2.64
N LEU A 247 -16.89 5.30 -2.10
CA LEU A 247 -16.41 4.62 -0.91
C LEU A 247 -16.65 5.39 0.39
N GLY A 248 -17.16 6.63 0.34
CA GLY A 248 -17.42 7.44 1.53
C GLY A 248 -16.19 7.75 2.39
N SER A 249 -14.98 7.68 1.81
CA SER A 249 -13.73 7.76 2.56
C SER A 249 -13.52 9.13 3.23
N THR A 250 -13.05 9.12 4.47
CA THR A 250 -12.58 10.33 5.17
C THR A 250 -11.18 10.75 4.69
N ASN A 251 -10.32 9.76 4.40
CA ASN A 251 -8.97 9.98 3.89
C ASN A 251 -9.04 10.17 2.38
N LYS A 252 -9.65 11.27 1.94
CA LYS A 252 -9.88 11.54 0.52
C LYS A 252 -9.12 12.76 0.01
N THR A 253 -8.75 12.67 -1.25
CA THR A 253 -8.29 13.77 -2.10
C THR A 253 -9.18 13.78 -3.35
N GLU A 254 -9.41 14.95 -3.94
CA GLU A 254 -10.29 15.08 -5.11
C GLU A 254 -9.50 15.67 -6.26
N LEU A 255 -9.63 15.05 -7.44
CA LEU A 255 -9.05 15.54 -8.68
C LEU A 255 -10.16 15.98 -9.62
N ALA A 256 -10.04 17.18 -10.16
CA ALA A 256 -11.01 17.71 -11.07
C ALA A 256 -10.51 17.65 -12.52
N SER A 257 -11.40 17.28 -13.44
CA SER A 257 -11.13 17.22 -14.87
C SER A 257 -12.28 17.84 -15.65
N TYR A 258 -11.96 18.56 -16.73
CA TYR A 258 -12.97 19.01 -17.70
C TYR A 258 -13.44 17.88 -18.63
N LEU A 259 -12.74 16.76 -18.61
CA LEU A 259 -13.05 15.59 -19.41
C LEU A 259 -13.94 14.65 -18.59
N GLU A 260 -15.07 14.26 -19.17
CA GLU A 260 -16.08 13.44 -18.50
C GLU A 260 -15.58 12.03 -18.17
N ASN A 261 -14.89 11.38 -19.11
CA ASN A 261 -14.34 10.04 -18.92
C ASN A 261 -12.97 9.95 -19.60
N GLY A 262 -12.13 9.05 -19.12
CA GLY A 262 -10.85 8.77 -19.75
C GLY A 262 -9.91 7.98 -18.84
N TRP A 263 -8.61 8.17 -19.07
CA TRP A 263 -7.55 7.64 -18.22
C TRP A 263 -6.89 8.79 -17.48
N LEU A 264 -6.49 8.50 -16.25
CA LEU A 264 -5.57 9.33 -15.50
C LEU A 264 -4.24 8.59 -15.39
N LYS A 265 -3.14 9.31 -15.56
CA LYS A 265 -1.80 8.88 -15.16
C LYS A 265 -1.35 9.75 -13.99
N MET A 266 -1.06 9.12 -12.85
CA MET A 266 -0.46 9.76 -11.68
C MET A 266 1.02 9.40 -11.61
N SER A 267 1.88 10.40 -11.54
CA SER A 267 3.34 10.27 -11.59
C SER A 267 3.97 10.64 -10.24
N PHE A 268 4.91 9.81 -9.77
CA PHE A 268 5.68 10.02 -8.55
C PHE A 268 7.14 10.31 -8.91
N ASN A 269 7.51 11.58 -8.89
CA ASN A 269 8.81 12.07 -9.36
C ASN A 269 9.32 13.27 -8.57
N GLU A 270 8.87 13.45 -7.32
CA GLU A 270 9.33 14.54 -6.48
C GLU A 270 10.82 14.34 -6.11
N THR A 271 11.67 15.34 -6.38
CA THR A 271 13.11 15.33 -6.09
C THR A 271 13.52 16.59 -5.34
N ASP A 272 14.71 16.56 -4.75
CA ASP A 272 15.38 17.73 -4.16
C ASP A 272 14.55 18.48 -3.10
N ILE A 273 13.79 17.72 -2.34
CA ILE A 273 12.93 18.25 -1.30
C ILE A 273 13.74 18.56 -0.05
N SER A 274 13.69 19.81 0.41
CA SER A 274 14.30 20.19 1.68
C SER A 274 13.72 19.37 2.82
N VAL A 275 14.59 18.76 3.62
CA VAL A 275 14.24 18.00 4.83
C VAL A 275 15.12 18.42 5.99
N ASP A 276 14.52 18.45 7.19
CA ASP A 276 15.27 18.59 8.42
C ASP A 276 15.85 17.21 8.80
N TYR A 277 17.18 17.12 8.91
CA TYR A 277 17.93 15.95 9.38
C TYR A 277 17.99 14.75 8.40
N ASP A 278 18.20 15.06 7.12
CA ASP A 278 18.48 14.13 6.01
C ASP A 278 17.38 13.07 5.75
N GLN A 279 17.38 12.53 4.53
CA GLN A 279 16.68 11.30 4.17
C GLN A 279 17.70 10.16 4.13
N THR A 280 17.47 9.08 4.88
CA THR A 280 18.28 7.85 4.80
C THR A 280 17.69 6.92 3.76
N ASP A 281 18.51 6.50 2.80
CA ASP A 281 18.10 5.58 1.72
C ASP A 281 18.23 4.10 2.14
N GLY A 282 17.70 3.17 1.34
CA GLY A 282 17.68 1.72 1.64
C GLY A 282 19.07 1.09 1.81
N ASN A 283 20.11 1.73 1.26
CA ASN A 283 21.52 1.36 1.45
C ASN A 283 22.18 2.00 2.69
N GLY A 284 21.43 2.83 3.44
CA GLY A 284 21.90 3.55 4.63
C GLY A 284 22.60 4.88 4.34
N PHE A 285 22.72 5.28 3.06
CA PHE A 285 23.30 6.58 2.71
C PHE A 285 22.34 7.71 3.05
N ARG A 286 22.89 8.84 3.53
CA ARG A 286 22.10 10.01 3.96
C ARG A 286 22.16 11.10 2.91
N HIS A 287 21.00 11.58 2.49
CA HIS A 287 20.83 12.67 1.55
C HIS A 287 20.31 13.92 2.26
N SER A 288 20.91 15.07 1.98
CA SER A 288 20.47 16.36 2.53
C SER A 288 19.14 16.87 1.93
N SER A 289 18.63 16.16 0.92
CA SER A 289 17.32 16.39 0.31
C SER A 289 16.60 15.07 0.15
N ALA A 290 15.27 15.09 0.25
CA ALA A 290 14.44 13.92 0.02
C ALA A 290 14.04 13.80 -1.45
N THR A 291 13.95 12.55 -1.91
CA THR A 291 13.49 12.19 -3.25
C THR A 291 12.57 10.97 -3.18
N GLN A 292 11.61 10.90 -4.12
CA GLN A 292 10.78 9.72 -4.38
C GLN A 292 11.60 8.65 -5.12
N SER A 293 12.54 8.05 -4.40
CA SER A 293 13.36 6.95 -4.88
C SER A 293 13.89 6.10 -3.73
N LEU A 294 14.20 4.85 -4.01
CA LEU A 294 14.76 3.90 -3.05
C LEU A 294 15.98 3.20 -3.68
N THR A 295 17.16 3.33 -3.08
CA THR A 295 18.42 2.74 -3.57
C THR A 295 18.85 1.57 -2.72
N SER A 296 19.10 0.45 -3.40
CA SER A 296 19.61 -0.80 -2.82
C SER A 296 21.09 -0.74 -2.45
N VAL A 297 21.55 -1.68 -1.63
CA VAL A 297 22.95 -1.81 -1.20
C VAL A 297 23.89 -2.05 -2.39
N ASN A 298 23.42 -2.75 -3.42
CA ASN A 298 24.15 -3.00 -4.65
C ASN A 298 24.00 -1.86 -5.69
N GLY A 299 23.32 -0.77 -5.34
CA GLY A 299 23.28 0.48 -6.11
C GLY A 299 22.22 0.58 -7.21
N ASP A 300 21.28 -0.38 -7.30
CA ASP A 300 20.08 -0.20 -8.12
C ASP A 300 19.15 0.82 -7.42
N THR A 301 18.71 1.85 -8.14
CA THR A 301 17.77 2.87 -7.65
C THR A 301 16.41 2.71 -8.32
N TYR A 302 15.38 2.50 -7.50
CA TYR A 302 13.97 2.41 -7.89
C TYR A 302 13.34 3.79 -7.75
N PHE A 303 12.63 4.29 -8.76
CA PHE A 303 12.00 5.62 -8.72
C PHE A 303 10.49 5.52 -8.50
N GLY A 304 9.94 6.49 -7.76
CA GLY A 304 8.52 6.63 -7.46
C GLY A 304 8.17 6.31 -6.02
N LEU A 305 6.99 5.73 -5.81
CA LEU A 305 6.49 5.34 -4.48
C LEU A 305 5.98 3.89 -4.48
N PRO A 306 6.07 3.19 -3.33
CA PRO A 306 5.63 1.81 -3.21
C PRO A 306 4.11 1.79 -3.11
N THR A 307 3.42 1.55 -4.23
CA THR A 307 1.97 1.75 -4.32
C THR A 307 1.25 0.49 -4.76
N VAL A 308 0.12 0.22 -4.12
CA VAL A 308 -0.85 -0.81 -4.50
C VAL A 308 -2.24 -0.24 -4.41
N GLY A 309 -3.22 -0.90 -4.99
CA GLY A 309 -4.62 -0.52 -4.90
C GLY A 309 -5.34 -0.68 -6.22
N PHE A 310 -6.51 -0.06 -6.29
CA PHE A 310 -7.47 -0.31 -7.35
C PHE A 310 -8.38 0.90 -7.56
N MET A 311 -9.08 0.92 -8.69
CA MET A 311 -10.23 1.79 -8.92
C MET A 311 -11.53 1.03 -8.67
N VAL A 312 -12.53 1.71 -8.13
CA VAL A 312 -13.92 1.27 -8.17
C VAL A 312 -14.73 2.25 -9.00
N GLN A 313 -15.71 1.74 -9.74
CA GLN A 313 -16.65 2.57 -10.50
C GLN A 313 -18.03 1.95 -10.44
N ASP A 314 -19.06 2.78 -10.59
CA ASP A 314 -20.42 2.31 -10.77
C ASP A 314 -21.14 2.95 -11.97
N PHE A 315 -22.24 2.30 -12.35
CA PHE A 315 -23.16 2.75 -13.37
C PHE A 315 -24.57 2.52 -12.87
N ILE A 316 -25.40 3.56 -12.85
CA ILE A 316 -26.80 3.52 -12.47
C ILE A 316 -27.66 3.60 -13.73
N ASN A 317 -28.42 2.54 -14.01
CA ASN A 317 -29.43 2.56 -15.06
C ASN A 317 -30.75 3.15 -14.55
N GLN A 318 -30.95 4.45 -14.79
CA GLN A 318 -32.20 5.15 -14.42
C GLN A 318 -33.42 4.70 -15.23
N ASN A 319 -33.24 3.97 -16.33
CA ASN A 319 -34.33 3.48 -17.18
C ASN A 319 -34.80 2.06 -16.80
N ALA A 320 -34.36 1.55 -15.65
CA ALA A 320 -34.82 0.27 -15.15
C ALA A 320 -36.32 0.30 -14.82
N ALA A 321 -36.96 -0.88 -14.86
CA ALA A 321 -38.37 -1.00 -14.51
C ALA A 321 -38.62 -0.51 -13.06
N PRO A 322 -39.78 0.08 -12.75
CA PRO A 322 -40.09 0.55 -11.40
C PRO A 322 -39.88 -0.54 -10.34
N GLY A 323 -39.15 -0.20 -9.27
CA GLY A 323 -38.83 -1.14 -8.18
C GLY A 323 -37.58 -2.00 -8.41
N VAL A 324 -36.86 -1.82 -9.52
CA VAL A 324 -35.61 -2.52 -9.81
C VAL A 324 -34.42 -1.60 -9.53
N LEU A 325 -33.51 -2.05 -8.65
CA LEU A 325 -32.20 -1.42 -8.48
C LEU A 325 -31.25 -1.99 -9.55
N ALA A 326 -30.92 -1.16 -10.54
CA ALA A 326 -30.06 -1.53 -11.66
C ALA A 326 -28.73 -0.76 -11.61
N THR A 327 -27.92 -1.11 -10.62
CA THR A 327 -26.58 -0.58 -10.44
C THR A 327 -25.54 -1.64 -10.79
N TYR A 328 -24.48 -1.25 -11.47
CA TYR A 328 -23.39 -2.14 -11.88
C TYR A 328 -22.08 -1.60 -11.33
N GLY A 329 -21.41 -2.38 -10.49
CA GLY A 329 -20.09 -2.05 -9.95
C GLY A 329 -18.96 -2.75 -10.71
N GLY A 330 -17.82 -2.09 -10.82
CA GLY A 330 -16.58 -2.68 -11.33
C GLY A 330 -15.40 -2.32 -10.44
N ASN A 331 -14.42 -3.23 -10.36
CA ASN A 331 -13.17 -3.02 -9.66
C ASN A 331 -11.98 -3.41 -10.55
N PHE A 332 -10.95 -2.58 -10.60
CA PHE A 332 -9.76 -2.84 -11.41
C PHE A 332 -8.48 -2.37 -10.72
N ASP A 333 -7.50 -3.26 -10.58
CA ASP A 333 -6.18 -2.91 -10.05
C ASP A 333 -5.51 -1.80 -10.87
N HIS A 334 -4.71 -0.97 -10.20
CA HIS A 334 -3.90 0.03 -10.87
C HIS A 334 -2.95 -0.63 -11.87
N LYS A 335 -2.91 -0.09 -13.08
CA LYS A 335 -1.83 -0.35 -14.03
C LYS A 335 -0.69 0.57 -13.66
N TYR A 336 0.53 0.21 -14.01
CA TYR A 336 1.69 0.99 -13.59
C TYR A 336 2.82 0.94 -14.59
N THR A 337 3.75 1.86 -14.42
CA THR A 337 5.12 1.73 -14.93
C THR A 337 6.08 1.65 -13.76
N ALA A 338 7.22 1.00 -13.99
CA ALA A 338 8.35 1.02 -13.09
C ALA A 338 9.54 1.68 -13.78
N ARG A 339 10.39 2.33 -12.99
CA ARG A 339 11.66 2.90 -13.45
C ARG A 339 12.76 2.51 -12.47
N ILE A 340 13.78 1.85 -13.00
CA ILE A 340 14.96 1.42 -12.24
C ILE A 340 16.20 1.90 -12.97
N SER A 341 17.08 2.61 -12.27
CA SER A 341 18.44 2.89 -12.72
C SER A 341 19.36 1.86 -12.10
N ARG A 342 20.26 1.30 -12.90
CA ARG A 342 21.24 0.31 -12.46
C ARG A 342 22.62 0.94 -12.57
N LEU A 343 23.48 0.72 -11.57
CA LEU A 343 24.90 0.96 -11.79
C LEU A 343 25.38 0.00 -12.90
N PRO A 344 26.25 0.46 -13.81
CA PRO A 344 26.91 -0.45 -14.74
C PRO A 344 27.58 -1.59 -13.94
N PRO A 345 27.56 -2.82 -14.46
CA PRO A 345 28.21 -3.97 -13.80
C PRO A 345 29.72 -3.79 -13.63
#